data_AF-A0A7R9ZPE4-F1
#
_entry.id   AF-A0A7R9ZPE4-F1
#
_cell.length_a   1.000
_cell.length_b   1.000
_cell.length_c   1.000
_cell.angle_alpha   90.00
_cell.angle_beta   90.00
_cell.angle_gamma   90.00
#
_symmetry.space_group_name_H-M   'P 1'
#
loop_
_entity.id
_entity.type
_entity.pdbx_description
1 polymer ?
#
loop_
_entity_poly.entity_id
_entity_poly.type
_entity_poly.pdbx_seq_one_letter_code
_entity_poly.pdbx_strand_id
1 'polypeptide(L)'
;MQCRKRLSPSEVSSLESNAVCMVCYQRGHYMCKEIKSHFGMHGVSCFNCGLVGHTGYECQRINIDQCQRNPKAAVSEVNRATSASFAEQLNWLQEFNDHERQKQQERGRSRQRGSGGGGRHDPRRGKSTSANQRFRGSSNNNRNQRGNSRGPPPPPPPPPPPVQQTSSSHGKKKGKGKMGGKFAKRGYQARR
;
A
#
# COMPACT_ATOMS: atom_id res chain seq x y z
N MET A 1 -2.46 -4.40 -16.19
CA MET A 1 -3.56 -3.56 -15.68
C MET A 1 -4.86 -3.95 -16.40
N GLN A 2 -5.72 -4.76 -15.77
CA GLN A 2 -6.99 -5.15 -16.38
C GLN A 2 -8.06 -4.10 -16.04
N CYS A 3 -8.55 -3.39 -17.06
CA CYS A 3 -9.76 -2.57 -16.92
C CYS A 3 -10.95 -3.50 -16.65
N ARG A 4 -11.45 -3.48 -15.41
CA ARG A 4 -12.67 -4.21 -15.05
C ARG A 4 -13.85 -3.57 -15.78
N LYS A 5 -14.66 -4.38 -16.46
CA LYS A 5 -15.94 -3.92 -17.04
C LYS A 5 -16.79 -3.30 -15.93
N ARG A 6 -17.31 -2.09 -16.17
CA ARG A 6 -18.37 -1.52 -15.33
C ARG A 6 -19.61 -2.38 -15.50
N LEU A 7 -20.16 -2.84 -14.39
CA LEU A 7 -21.47 -3.46 -14.34
C LEU A 7 -22.52 -2.36 -14.59
N SER A 8 -23.55 -2.69 -15.36
CA SER A 8 -24.68 -1.78 -15.61
C SER A 8 -25.43 -1.47 -14.31
N PRO A 9 -26.12 -0.33 -14.17
CA PRO A 9 -26.84 0.03 -12.93
C PRO A 9 -27.83 -1.04 -12.45
N SER A 10 -28.43 -1.80 -13.37
CA SER A 10 -29.28 -2.96 -13.07
C SER A 10 -28.50 -4.16 -12.54
N GLU A 11 -27.28 -4.39 -13.03
CA GLU A 11 -26.38 -5.42 -12.48
C GLU A 11 -25.78 -5.00 -11.13
N VAL A 12 -25.48 -3.71 -10.94
CA VAL A 12 -25.00 -3.17 -9.66
C VAL A 12 -26.07 -3.32 -8.59
N SER A 13 -27.33 -3.03 -8.92
CA SER A 13 -28.47 -3.25 -8.01
C SER A 13 -28.62 -4.73 -7.61
N SER A 14 -28.41 -5.65 -8.55
CA SER A 14 -28.43 -7.10 -8.29
C SER A 14 -27.22 -7.59 -7.47
N LEU A 15 -26.04 -6.97 -7.61
CA LEU A 15 -24.86 -7.30 -6.80
C LEU A 15 -24.96 -6.72 -5.39
N GLU A 16 -25.48 -5.51 -5.22
CA GLU A 16 -25.71 -4.93 -3.90
C GLU A 16 -26.75 -5.74 -3.12
N SER A 17 -27.78 -6.25 -3.80
CA SER A 17 -28.82 -7.11 -3.21
C SER A 17 -28.28 -8.43 -2.62
N ASN A 18 -27.17 -8.95 -3.16
CA ASN A 18 -26.55 -10.20 -2.72
C ASN A 18 -25.29 -10.01 -1.88
N ALA A 19 -24.86 -8.77 -1.65
CA ALA A 19 -23.74 -8.48 -0.76
C ALA A 19 -24.11 -8.86 0.67
N VAL A 20 -23.30 -9.69 1.32
CA VAL A 20 -23.46 -10.08 2.72
C VAL A 20 -22.49 -9.27 3.57
N CYS A 21 -23.01 -8.61 4.60
CA CYS A 21 -22.18 -7.84 5.52
C CYS A 21 -21.28 -8.76 6.33
N MET A 22 -19.98 -8.49 6.37
CA MET A 22 -19.04 -9.31 7.13
C MET A 22 -19.20 -9.22 8.65
N VAL A 23 -20.04 -8.30 9.15
CA VAL A 23 -20.22 -8.08 10.59
C VAL A 23 -21.59 -8.47 11.10
N CYS A 24 -22.69 -8.05 10.45
CA CYS A 24 -24.04 -8.44 10.88
C CYS A 24 -24.65 -9.58 10.04
N TYR A 25 -23.96 -10.06 9.00
CA TYR A 25 -24.43 -11.12 8.10
C TYR A 25 -25.76 -10.87 7.37
N GLN A 26 -26.26 -9.62 7.41
CA GLN A 26 -27.43 -9.22 6.65
C GLN A 26 -27.07 -8.96 5.19
N ARG A 27 -28.01 -9.24 4.29
CA ARG A 27 -27.88 -8.94 2.86
C ARG A 27 -28.08 -7.44 2.59
N GLY A 28 -27.61 -6.97 1.44
CA GLY A 28 -27.83 -5.59 0.99
C GLY A 28 -26.71 -4.61 1.30
N HIS A 29 -25.60 -5.03 1.94
CA HIS A 29 -24.45 -4.17 2.24
C HIS A 29 -23.19 -4.99 2.58
N TYR A 30 -21.99 -4.39 2.45
CA TYR A 30 -20.72 -5.06 2.73
C TYR A 30 -20.20 -4.87 4.18
N MET A 31 -20.56 -3.75 4.83
CA MET A 31 -20.15 -3.39 6.20
C MET A 31 -21.21 -2.57 6.90
N CYS A 32 -21.49 -2.86 8.18
CA CYS A 32 -22.42 -2.09 9.00
C CYS A 32 -21.98 -0.62 9.08
N LYS A 33 -22.97 0.28 9.04
CA LYS A 33 -22.76 1.74 9.04
C LYS A 33 -21.94 2.22 10.25
N GLU A 34 -22.15 1.57 11.40
CA GLU A 34 -21.50 1.90 12.69
C GLU A 34 -20.00 1.58 12.71
N ILE A 35 -19.58 0.61 11.92
CA ILE A 35 -18.19 0.12 11.91
C ILE A 35 -17.40 0.81 10.80
N LYS A 36 -18.10 1.30 9.78
CA LYS A 36 -17.56 2.12 8.70
C LYS A 36 -16.88 3.39 9.24
N SER A 37 -17.43 4.00 10.28
CA SER A 37 -16.79 5.13 10.97
C SER A 37 -15.63 4.71 11.88
N HIS A 38 -15.72 3.54 12.53
CA HIS A 38 -14.67 3.03 13.41
C HIS A 38 -13.37 2.65 12.68
N PHE A 39 -13.44 2.20 11.43
CA PHE A 39 -12.25 1.92 10.61
C PHE A 39 -11.60 3.17 10.00
N GLY A 40 -12.03 4.37 10.38
CA GLY A 40 -11.49 5.60 9.82
C GLY A 40 -11.73 5.75 8.32
N MET A 41 -12.70 5.02 7.74
CA MET A 41 -13.15 5.24 6.36
C MET A 41 -14.04 6.50 6.30
N HIS A 42 -13.50 7.63 6.75
CA HIS A 42 -14.08 8.94 6.51
C HIS A 42 -13.80 9.32 5.06
N GLY A 43 -14.85 9.25 4.26
CA GLY A 43 -14.79 9.53 2.83
C GLY A 43 -14.80 8.24 2.02
N VAL A 44 -15.90 8.00 1.30
CA VAL A 44 -15.90 7.03 0.22
C VAL A 44 -14.76 7.43 -0.72
N SER A 45 -13.74 6.57 -0.85
CA SER A 45 -12.71 6.77 -1.85
C SER A 45 -13.31 6.47 -3.22
N CYS A 46 -13.08 7.37 -4.17
CA CYS A 46 -13.58 7.20 -5.51
C CYS A 46 -12.94 5.96 -6.15
N PHE A 47 -13.74 4.99 -6.56
CA PHE A 47 -13.24 3.77 -7.21
C PHE A 47 -12.50 4.03 -8.54
N ASN A 48 -12.64 5.22 -9.13
CA ASN A 48 -12.00 5.61 -10.38
C ASN A 48 -10.63 6.29 -10.15
N CYS A 49 -10.46 7.02 -9.04
CA CYS A 49 -9.25 7.83 -8.80
C CYS A 49 -8.55 7.61 -7.46
N GLY A 50 -9.17 6.90 -6.53
CA GLY A 50 -8.66 6.65 -5.18
C GLY A 50 -8.79 7.85 -4.23
N LEU A 51 -9.12 9.04 -4.72
CA LEU A 51 -9.26 10.23 -3.88
C LEU A 51 -10.56 10.18 -3.06
N VAL A 52 -10.47 10.68 -1.83
CA VAL A 52 -11.62 10.86 -0.94
C VAL A 52 -12.40 12.13 -1.32
N GLY A 53 -13.68 12.17 -0.97
CA GLY A 53 -14.53 13.36 -1.12
C GLY A 53 -15.44 13.40 -2.34
N HIS A 54 -15.45 12.36 -3.18
CA HIS A 54 -16.43 12.21 -4.27
C HIS A 54 -16.69 10.73 -4.60
N THR A 55 -17.83 10.44 -5.20
CA THR A 55 -18.16 9.09 -5.71
C THR A 55 -17.56 8.88 -7.11
N GLY A 56 -17.40 7.63 -7.56
CA GLY A 56 -16.89 7.38 -8.91
C GLY A 56 -17.82 7.79 -10.06
N TYR A 57 -19.05 8.21 -9.76
CA TYR A 57 -19.96 8.87 -10.70
C TYR A 57 -19.69 10.38 -10.81
N GLU A 58 -19.25 11.02 -9.73
CA GLU A 58 -18.86 12.43 -9.66
C GLU A 58 -17.38 12.65 -10.03
N CYS A 59 -16.66 11.56 -10.34
CA CYS A 59 -15.26 11.65 -10.68
C CYS A 59 -15.05 12.31 -12.04
N GLN A 60 -14.24 13.37 -12.06
CA GLN A 60 -13.85 14.06 -13.30
C GLN A 60 -12.88 13.25 -14.18
N ARG A 61 -12.36 12.10 -13.70
CA ARG A 61 -11.55 11.21 -14.55
C ARG A 61 -12.41 10.66 -15.68
N ILE A 62 -11.75 10.49 -16.82
CA ILE A 62 -12.40 9.94 -18.00
C ILE A 62 -12.98 8.55 -17.69
N ASN A 63 -14.20 8.28 -18.15
CA ASN A 63 -14.85 7.00 -17.93
C ASN A 63 -14.35 5.96 -18.95
N ILE A 64 -14.58 4.68 -18.67
CA ILE A 64 -14.14 3.58 -19.55
C ILE A 64 -14.74 3.71 -20.95
N ASP A 65 -16.00 4.14 -21.06
CA ASP A 65 -16.68 4.29 -22.35
C ASP A 65 -16.06 5.41 -23.20
N GLN A 66 -15.61 6.50 -22.57
CA GLN A 66 -14.87 7.59 -23.20
C GLN A 66 -13.47 7.14 -23.61
N CYS A 67 -12.78 6.33 -22.78
CA CYS A 67 -11.52 5.70 -23.17
C CYS A 67 -11.66 4.84 -24.43
N GLN A 68 -12.77 4.09 -24.55
CA GLN A 68 -13.03 3.25 -25.73
C GLN A 68 -13.31 4.09 -26.99
N ARG A 69 -14.03 5.21 -26.83
CA ARG A 69 -14.35 6.11 -27.96
C ARG A 69 -13.18 7.00 -28.37
N ASN A 70 -12.27 7.30 -27.45
CA ASN A 70 -11.12 8.17 -27.69
C ASN A 70 -9.82 7.54 -27.15
N PRO A 71 -9.04 6.83 -28.00
CA PRO A 71 -7.82 6.16 -27.56
C PRO A 71 -6.73 7.15 -27.11
N LYS A 72 -6.70 8.37 -27.65
CA LYS A 72 -5.72 9.39 -27.22
C LYS A 72 -5.95 9.78 -25.77
N ALA A 73 -7.22 9.96 -25.38
CA ALA A 73 -7.57 10.31 -24.01
C ALA A 73 -7.31 9.14 -23.03
N ALA A 74 -7.49 7.90 -23.49
CA ALA A 74 -7.09 6.72 -22.71
C ALA A 74 -5.58 6.70 -22.43
N VAL A 75 -4.75 6.97 -23.45
CA VAL A 75 -3.29 7.04 -23.28
C VAL A 75 -2.89 8.15 -22.31
N SER A 76 -3.51 9.34 -22.40
CA SER A 76 -3.23 10.41 -21.43
C SER A 76 -3.58 10.02 -19.99
N GLU A 77 -4.68 9.28 -19.79
CA GLU A 77 -5.08 8.82 -18.46
C GLU A 77 -4.12 7.77 -17.90
N VAL A 78 -3.64 6.85 -18.75
CA VAL A 78 -2.61 5.87 -18.39
C VAL A 78 -1.32 6.57 -18.01
N ASN A 79 -0.86 7.54 -18.81
CA ASN A 79 0.36 8.30 -18.52
C ASN A 79 0.22 9.04 -17.19
N ARG A 80 -0.91 9.71 -16.95
CA ARG A 80 -1.18 10.40 -15.69
C ARG A 80 -1.16 9.45 -14.48
N ALA A 81 -1.83 8.29 -14.59
CA ALA A 81 -1.81 7.28 -13.54
C ALA A 81 -0.40 6.77 -13.26
N THR A 82 0.38 6.54 -14.32
CA THR A 82 1.76 6.07 -14.24
C THR A 82 2.64 7.10 -13.53
N SER A 83 2.55 8.38 -13.90
CA SER A 83 3.30 9.45 -13.25
C SER A 83 2.95 9.60 -11.76
N ALA A 84 1.67 9.44 -11.39
CA ALA A 84 1.25 9.50 -9.99
C ALA A 84 1.85 8.34 -9.16
N SER A 85 1.84 7.11 -9.69
CA SER A 85 2.45 5.96 -9.02
C SER A 85 3.96 6.12 -8.83
N PHE A 86 4.65 6.72 -9.80
CA PHE A 86 6.08 7.03 -9.64
C PHE A 86 6.33 8.08 -8.57
N ALA A 87 5.51 9.13 -8.52
CA ALA A 87 5.63 10.16 -7.48
C ALA A 87 5.41 9.58 -6.08
N GLU A 88 4.41 8.71 -5.92
CA GLU A 88 4.14 8.02 -4.66
C GLU A 88 5.31 7.11 -4.25
N GLN A 89 5.89 6.37 -5.20
CA GLN A 89 7.06 5.54 -4.95
C GLN A 89 8.29 6.37 -4.53
N LEU A 90 8.50 7.53 -5.16
CA LEU A 90 9.58 8.45 -4.80
C LEU A 90 9.38 9.05 -3.41
N ASN A 91 8.14 9.45 -3.07
CA ASN A 91 7.84 9.97 -1.74
C ASN A 91 8.10 8.91 -0.66
N TRP A 92 7.70 7.66 -0.90
CA TRP A 92 7.99 6.54 0.01
C TRP A 92 9.49 6.31 0.21
N LEU A 93 10.28 6.35 -0.87
CA LEU A 93 11.75 6.25 -0.82
C LEU A 93 12.38 7.38 0.00
N GLN A 94 11.85 8.60 -0.15
CA GLN A 94 12.31 9.76 0.61
C GLN A 94 11.99 9.60 2.10
N GLU A 95 10.75 9.26 2.46
CA GLU A 95 10.34 9.00 3.84
C GLU A 95 11.18 7.89 4.49
N PHE A 96 11.50 6.82 3.74
CA PHE A 96 12.36 5.75 4.22
C PHE A 96 13.78 6.24 4.55
N ASN A 97 14.38 7.06 3.68
CA ASN A 97 15.70 7.64 3.91
C ASN A 97 15.71 8.58 5.12
N ASP A 98 14.66 9.39 5.30
CA ASP A 98 14.52 10.29 6.44
C ASP A 98 14.38 9.51 7.74
N HIS A 99 13.61 8.42 7.74
CA HIS A 99 13.47 7.52 8.89
C HIS A 99 14.81 6.88 9.28
N GLU A 100 15.61 6.40 8.32
CA GLU A 100 16.95 5.86 8.60
C GLU A 100 17.92 6.94 9.10
N ARG A 101 17.87 8.17 8.56
CA ARG A 101 18.64 9.31 9.09
C ARG A 101 18.27 9.63 10.54
N GLN A 102 16.99 9.66 10.87
CA GLN A 102 16.51 9.93 12.23
C GLN A 102 17.04 8.88 13.22
N LYS A 103 16.97 7.60 12.85
CA LYS A 103 17.49 6.48 13.64
C LYS A 103 19.00 6.55 13.86
N GLN A 104 19.77 7.03 12.88
CA GLN A 104 21.22 7.27 13.05
C GLN A 104 21.50 8.42 14.03
N GLN A 105 20.73 9.51 13.96
CA GLN A 105 20.87 10.64 14.89
C GLN A 105 20.55 10.24 16.33
N GLU A 106 19.53 9.42 16.56
CA GLU A 106 19.19 8.90 17.90
C GLU A 106 20.31 8.04 18.49
N ARG A 107 20.91 7.16 17.68
CA ARG A 107 22.07 6.35 18.09
C ARG A 107 23.29 7.22 18.45
N GLY A 108 23.50 8.31 17.73
CA GLY A 108 24.56 9.29 18.02
C GLY A 108 24.34 10.02 19.35
N ARG A 109 23.11 10.50 19.61
CA ARG A 109 22.75 11.23 20.84
C ARG A 109 22.84 10.36 22.09
N SER A 110 22.50 9.07 22.00
CA SER A 110 22.62 8.14 23.13
C SER A 110 24.06 7.96 23.64
N ARG A 111 25.08 8.18 22.79
CA ARG A 111 26.49 8.06 23.19
C ARG A 111 27.00 9.30 23.94
N GLN A 112 26.48 10.49 23.63
CA GLN A 112 26.92 11.72 24.29
C GLN A 112 26.32 11.92 25.70
N ARG A 113 25.13 11.38 25.98
CA ARG A 113 24.54 11.46 27.33
C ARG A 113 25.13 10.47 28.36
N GLY A 114 25.95 9.51 27.93
CA GLY A 114 26.55 8.49 28.80
C GLY A 114 27.88 8.88 29.48
N SER A 115 28.58 9.92 29.00
CA SER A 115 29.90 10.30 29.54
C SER A 115 29.88 11.47 30.54
N GLY A 116 28.70 11.93 30.96
CA GLY A 116 28.54 13.01 31.94
C GLY A 116 28.30 12.56 33.38
N GLY A 117 28.44 11.25 33.66
CA GLY A 117 28.39 10.70 35.01
C GLY A 117 29.62 11.14 35.81
N GLY A 118 29.53 12.34 36.39
CA GLY A 118 30.52 12.89 37.30
C GLY A 118 30.83 11.91 38.42
N GLY A 119 31.97 11.23 38.30
CA GLY A 119 32.68 10.69 39.44
C GLY A 119 33.09 11.85 40.33
N ARG A 120 32.20 12.22 41.26
CA ARG A 120 32.60 12.94 42.47
C ARG A 120 33.53 12.00 43.23
N HIS A 121 34.82 12.11 42.96
CA HIS A 121 35.86 11.60 43.82
C HIS A 121 35.66 12.20 45.21
N ASP A 122 35.19 11.38 46.13
CA ASP A 122 35.25 11.64 47.56
C ASP A 122 36.70 11.38 48.03
N PRO A 123 37.45 12.39 48.50
CA PRO A 123 38.84 12.21 48.88
C PRO A 123 39.03 11.63 50.30
N ARG A 124 38.00 11.11 50.97
CA ARG A 124 38.09 10.73 52.40
C ARG A 124 38.03 9.24 52.71
N ARG A 125 38.29 8.32 51.77
CA ARG A 125 38.41 6.89 52.13
C ARG A 125 39.87 6.47 52.35
N GLY A 126 40.19 6.34 53.63
CA GLY A 126 41.53 6.23 54.17
C GLY A 126 42.30 4.96 53.84
N LYS A 127 43.62 5.14 54.03
CA LYS A 127 44.67 4.15 54.18
C LYS A 127 44.24 2.94 54.99
N SER A 128 44.44 1.75 54.42
CA SER A 128 44.81 0.56 55.18
C SER A 128 45.85 -0.23 54.38
N THR A 129 46.96 -0.45 55.06
CA THR A 129 48.23 -1.05 54.69
C THR A 129 48.19 -2.57 54.51
N SER A 130 49.27 -3.07 53.90
CA SER A 130 49.85 -4.43 54.03
C SER A 130 49.23 -5.52 53.12
N ALA A 131 49.95 -5.96 52.08
CA ALA A 131 51.05 -6.94 52.11
C ALA A 131 50.61 -8.35 52.53
N ASN A 132 50.32 -9.24 51.56
CA ASN A 132 51.07 -10.48 51.33
C ASN A 132 50.45 -11.36 50.22
N GLN A 133 51.34 -11.97 49.44
CA GLN A 133 51.26 -13.31 48.80
C GLN A 133 50.09 -13.60 47.84
N ARG A 134 50.33 -13.67 46.53
CA ARG A 134 50.74 -14.91 45.83
C ARG A 134 49.93 -16.13 46.29
N PHE A 135 48.79 -16.41 45.66
CA PHE A 135 48.45 -17.77 45.24
C PHE A 135 47.50 -17.74 44.04
N ARG A 136 47.92 -18.55 43.07
CA ARG A 136 47.30 -19.07 41.86
C ARG A 136 45.77 -19.04 41.76
N GLY A 137 45.33 -18.74 40.55
CA GLY A 137 44.22 -19.46 39.90
C GLY A 137 42.84 -18.87 40.14
N SER A 138 42.38 -18.03 39.22
CA SER A 138 40.96 -17.99 38.88
C SER A 138 40.78 -17.35 37.51
N SER A 139 40.31 -18.20 36.59
CA SER A 139 39.77 -17.85 35.28
C SER A 139 38.84 -16.64 35.36
N ASN A 140 39.28 -15.50 34.84
CA ASN A 140 38.38 -14.41 34.47
C ASN A 140 37.79 -14.67 33.08
N ASN A 141 37.01 -15.75 33.00
CA ASN A 141 35.98 -15.91 31.98
C ASN A 141 34.64 -15.64 32.67
N ASN A 142 34.31 -14.36 32.89
CA ASN A 142 32.93 -14.01 33.21
C ASN A 142 32.59 -12.57 32.78
N ARG A 143 31.84 -12.53 31.67
CA ARG A 143 30.45 -12.04 31.70
C ARG A 143 30.26 -10.53 31.78
N ASN A 144 30.74 -9.84 30.76
CA ASN A 144 30.05 -8.65 30.22
C ASN A 144 29.21 -8.97 28.96
N GLN A 145 28.64 -10.18 28.90
CA GLN A 145 27.60 -10.56 27.93
C GLN A 145 26.18 -10.46 28.52
N ARG A 146 25.89 -9.42 29.31
CA ARG A 146 24.51 -9.12 29.69
C ARG A 146 23.94 -8.05 28.76
N GLY A 147 23.19 -8.54 27.77
CA GLY A 147 21.95 -7.88 27.37
C GLY A 147 22.07 -6.81 26.30
N ASN A 148 22.52 -7.18 25.10
CA ASN A 148 21.97 -6.55 23.90
C ASN A 148 21.88 -7.57 22.76
N SER A 149 21.18 -8.68 23.03
CA SER A 149 20.70 -9.63 22.03
C SER A 149 19.56 -9.00 21.21
N ARG A 150 19.85 -7.84 20.59
CA ARG A 150 19.17 -7.47 19.36
C ARG A 150 19.80 -8.35 18.30
N GLY A 151 19.22 -9.54 18.13
CA GLY A 151 19.55 -10.39 16.99
C GLY A 151 19.50 -9.57 15.70
N PRO A 152 20.22 -10.01 14.65
CA PRO A 152 20.14 -9.35 13.36
C PRO A 152 18.66 -9.13 12.99
N PRO A 153 18.30 -7.96 12.44
CA PRO A 153 16.93 -7.71 12.02
C PRO A 153 16.47 -8.86 11.13
N PRO A 154 15.20 -9.31 11.24
CA PRO A 154 14.70 -10.37 10.40
C PRO A 154 14.94 -10.00 8.93
N PRO A 155 15.32 -10.96 8.07
CA PRO A 155 15.49 -10.69 6.66
C PRO A 155 14.19 -10.09 6.09
N PRO A 156 14.27 -9.17 5.12
CA PRO A 156 13.07 -8.66 4.47
C PRO A 156 12.25 -9.81 3.89
N PRO A 157 10.91 -9.71 3.89
CA PRO A 157 10.08 -10.73 3.28
C PRO A 157 10.48 -10.91 1.81
N PRO A 158 10.47 -12.14 1.28
CA PRO A 158 10.76 -12.38 -0.11
C PRO A 158 9.78 -11.60 -1.00
N PRO A 159 10.21 -11.11 -2.18
CA PRO A 159 9.32 -10.46 -3.10
C PRO A 159 8.17 -11.41 -3.49
N PRO A 160 6.95 -10.90 -3.72
CA PRO A 160 5.85 -11.73 -4.17
C PRO A 160 6.23 -12.43 -5.48
N PRO A 161 5.82 -13.69 -5.68
CA PRO A 161 6.10 -14.40 -6.92
C PRO A 161 5.55 -13.60 -8.10
N PRO A 162 6.25 -13.59 -9.25
CA PRO A 162 5.75 -12.94 -10.45
C PRO A 162 4.37 -13.52 -10.76
N VAL A 163 3.38 -12.62 -10.88
CA VAL A 163 2.01 -13.00 -11.27
C VAL A 163 2.14 -13.72 -12.61
N GLN A 164 1.98 -15.05 -12.58
CA GLN A 164 1.94 -15.85 -13.78
C GLN A 164 0.75 -15.33 -14.57
N GLN A 165 1.05 -14.60 -15.64
CA GLN A 165 0.05 -14.17 -16.59
C GLN A 165 -0.49 -15.46 -17.19
N THR A 166 -1.61 -15.95 -16.66
CA THR A 166 -2.37 -17.01 -17.28
C THR A 166 -2.79 -16.43 -18.62
N SER A 167 -2.03 -16.77 -19.66
CA SER A 167 -2.36 -16.56 -21.05
C SER A 167 -3.63 -17.39 -21.29
N SER A 168 -4.77 -16.81 -20.93
CA SER A 168 -6.07 -17.24 -21.39
C SER A 168 -6.03 -17.11 -22.90
N SER A 169 -5.63 -18.19 -23.55
CA SER A 169 -5.79 -18.46 -24.96
C SER A 169 -7.29 -18.41 -25.26
N HIS A 170 -7.79 -17.19 -25.46
CA HIS A 170 -9.10 -16.95 -26.02
C HIS A 170 -9.12 -17.60 -27.41
N GLY A 171 -9.67 -18.81 -27.46
CA GLY A 171 -10.00 -19.51 -28.67
C GLY A 171 -10.88 -18.62 -29.54
N LYS A 172 -10.28 -18.08 -30.59
CA LYS A 172 -10.92 -17.33 -31.67
C LYS A 172 -11.87 -18.28 -32.41
N LYS A 173 -13.08 -18.50 -31.88
CA LYS A 173 -14.17 -19.12 -32.66
C LYS A 173 -14.52 -18.15 -33.79
N LYS A 174 -14.00 -18.43 -34.99
CA LYS A 174 -14.42 -17.80 -36.25
C LYS A 174 -15.89 -18.16 -36.51
N GLY A 175 -16.81 -17.37 -35.97
CA GLY A 175 -18.21 -17.37 -36.39
C GLY A 175 -18.33 -16.69 -37.74
N LYS A 176 -18.50 -17.48 -38.81
CA LYS A 176 -18.94 -16.98 -40.13
C LYS A 176 -20.42 -16.59 -40.02
N GLY A 177 -20.70 -15.37 -39.58
CA GLY A 177 -22.03 -14.78 -39.64
C GLY A 177 -22.25 -14.09 -40.98
N LYS A 178 -22.92 -14.77 -41.92
CA LYS A 178 -23.55 -14.12 -43.09
C LYS A 178 -24.69 -13.24 -42.59
N MET A 179 -24.53 -11.92 -42.62
CA MET A 179 -25.65 -10.97 -42.49
C MET A 179 -25.79 -10.23 -43.81
N GLY A 180 -26.52 -10.86 -44.74
CA GLY A 180 -27.09 -10.17 -45.89
C GLY A 180 -28.37 -9.48 -45.44
N GLY A 181 -28.30 -8.17 -45.23
CA GLY A 181 -29.45 -7.32 -44.94
C GLY A 181 -29.48 -6.16 -45.93
N LYS A 182 -30.34 -6.28 -46.95
CA LYS A 182 -30.60 -5.23 -47.94
C LYS A 182 -31.22 -4.02 -47.22
N PHE A 183 -30.49 -2.92 -47.11
CA PHE A 183 -31.06 -1.64 -46.71
C PHE A 183 -31.80 -1.03 -47.90
N ALA A 184 -33.14 -1.04 -47.84
CA ALA A 184 -34.01 -0.33 -48.75
C ALA A 184 -33.85 1.19 -48.54
N LYS A 185 -33.51 1.90 -49.62
CA LYS A 185 -33.52 3.36 -49.68
C LYS A 185 -34.97 3.85 -49.60
N ARG A 186 -35.37 4.47 -48.49
CA ARG A 186 -36.58 5.30 -48.44
C ARG A 186 -36.19 6.72 -48.84
N GLY A 187 -36.69 7.13 -50.00
CA GLY A 187 -36.56 8.50 -50.51
C GLY A 187 -37.35 9.47 -49.65
N TYR A 188 -36.71 10.59 -49.30
CA TYR A 188 -37.38 11.78 -48.82
C TYR A 188 -37.93 12.54 -50.03
N GLN A 189 -39.26 12.69 -50.10
CA GLN A 189 -39.87 13.69 -50.98
C GLN A 189 -39.91 15.03 -50.24
N ALA A 190 -39.30 16.03 -50.84
CA ALA A 190 -39.44 17.43 -50.45
C ALA A 190 -40.85 17.90 -50.82
N ARG A 191 -41.56 18.52 -49.87
CA ARG A 191 -42.74 19.33 -50.15
C ARG A 191 -42.31 20.79 -50.25
N ARG A 192 -42.74 21.44 -51.33
CA ARG A 192 -42.72 22.89 -51.51
C ARG A 192 -43.90 23.52 -50.77
#